data_AF-A0A8S3SM49-F1
#
_entry.id   AF-A0A8S3SM49-F1
#
_cell.length_a   1.000
_cell.length_b   1.000
_cell.length_c   1.000
_cell.angle_alpha   90.00
_cell.angle_beta   90.00
_cell.angle_gamma   90.00
#
_symmetry.space_group_name_H-M   'P 1'
#
loop_
_entity.id
_entity.type
_entity.pdbx_description
1 polymer ?
#
loop_
_entity_poly.entity_id
_entity_poly.type
_entity_poly.pdbx_seq_one_letter_code
_entity_poly.pdbx_strand_id
1 'polypeptide(L)'
;MENCGICFKDDNRESLVKLREKGSQGIAKASSERGDDLNVESDKNILKKIKVNTPCLRSKSQFNFQDHCFLCGREATKNKKKGSEVFPVRTDDFQTRIIQVCNERDDEWASEIQGRLQSISDLHAADALYHQACSVNFRTNKKIPLAFSPAPKKRKQLWG
;
A
#
# COMPACT_ATOMS: atom_id res chain seq x y z
N MET A 1 -33.77 -7.64 3.97
CA MET A 1 -32.55 -7.92 3.18
C MET A 1 -31.69 -8.83 4.04
N GLU A 2 -31.18 -9.92 3.46
CA GLU A 2 -30.40 -10.90 4.21
C GLU A 2 -28.91 -10.58 4.05
N ASN A 3 -28.27 -10.14 5.13
CA ASN A 3 -26.86 -9.77 5.12
C ASN A 3 -25.96 -10.98 5.35
N CYS A 4 -24.77 -10.94 4.77
CA CYS A 4 -23.74 -11.95 5.02
C CYS A 4 -23.33 -11.98 6.51
N GLY A 5 -23.44 -13.14 7.17
CA GLY A 5 -23.07 -13.31 8.58
C GLY A 5 -21.58 -13.14 8.92
N ILE A 6 -20.71 -12.96 7.91
CA ILE A 6 -19.26 -12.75 8.09
C ILE A 6 -18.85 -11.30 7.80
N CYS A 7 -19.28 -10.75 6.65
CA CYS A 7 -18.84 -9.42 6.22
C CYS A 7 -19.93 -8.34 6.33
N PHE A 8 -21.14 -8.71 6.75
CA PHE A 8 -22.32 -7.84 6.93
C PHE A 8 -22.74 -7.02 5.70
N LYS A 9 -22.20 -7.33 4.52
CA LYS A 9 -22.54 -6.67 3.25
C LYS A 9 -23.77 -7.30 2.60
N ASP A 10 -24.58 -6.44 1.99
CA ASP A 10 -25.64 -6.78 1.03
C ASP A 10 -25.08 -6.68 -0.39
N ASP A 11 -24.48 -7.76 -0.92
CA ASP A 11 -24.13 -7.79 -2.34
C ASP A 11 -25.29 -8.43 -3.13
N ASN A 12 -26.10 -7.57 -3.75
CA ASN A 12 -27.28 -7.95 -4.54
C ASN A 12 -26.92 -8.75 -5.82
N ARG A 13 -25.63 -9.04 -6.07
CA ARG A 13 -25.15 -9.81 -7.23
C ARG A 13 -24.47 -11.13 -6.90
N GLU A 14 -24.23 -11.46 -5.62
CA GLU A 14 -23.53 -12.69 -5.24
C GLU A 14 -24.43 -13.70 -4.53
N SER A 15 -24.31 -14.98 -4.89
CA SER A 15 -25.10 -16.06 -4.31
C SER A 15 -24.74 -16.28 -2.84
N LEU A 16 -25.68 -16.04 -1.94
CA LEU A 16 -25.59 -16.45 -0.54
C LEU A 16 -25.77 -17.97 -0.42
N VAL A 17 -25.01 -18.57 0.51
CA VAL A 17 -25.11 -19.98 0.88
C VAL A 17 -25.31 -20.11 2.38
N LYS A 18 -26.11 -21.08 2.80
CA LYS A 18 -26.38 -21.34 4.20
C LYS A 18 -25.18 -22.00 4.88
N LEU A 19 -24.66 -21.39 5.94
CA LEU A 19 -23.55 -21.94 6.72
C LEU A 19 -24.01 -23.15 7.52
N ARG A 20 -23.36 -24.29 7.31
CA ARG A 20 -23.62 -25.53 8.07
C ARG A 20 -22.87 -25.51 9.39
N GLU A 21 -23.33 -26.32 10.35
CA GLU A 21 -22.73 -26.49 11.67
C GLU A 21 -21.22 -26.78 11.64
N LYS A 22 -20.76 -27.71 10.78
CA LYS A 22 -19.32 -27.96 10.62
C LYS A 22 -18.55 -26.75 10.08
N GLY A 23 -19.21 -25.93 9.26
CA GLY A 23 -18.65 -24.69 8.73
C GLY A 23 -18.47 -23.64 9.82
N SER A 24 -19.48 -23.42 10.66
CA SER A 24 -19.38 -22.46 11.78
C SER A 24 -18.34 -22.89 12.81
N GLN A 25 -18.30 -24.18 13.18
CA GLN A 25 -17.27 -24.72 14.08
C GLN A 25 -15.85 -24.52 13.53
N GLY A 26 -15.63 -24.78 12.23
CA GLY A 26 -14.34 -24.59 11.60
C GLY A 26 -13.89 -23.11 11.61
N ILE A 27 -14.82 -22.19 11.38
CA ILE A 27 -14.56 -20.75 11.43
C ILE A 27 -14.18 -20.32 12.85
N ALA A 28 -14.96 -20.71 13.87
CA ALA A 28 -14.70 -20.37 15.26
C ALA A 28 -13.36 -20.92 15.75
N LYS A 29 -13.02 -22.16 15.38
CA LYS A 29 -11.73 -22.77 15.71
C LYS A 29 -10.58 -21.98 15.08
N ALA A 30 -10.65 -21.69 13.79
CA ALA A 30 -9.62 -20.94 13.09
C ALA A 30 -9.49 -19.50 13.62
N SER A 31 -10.59 -18.91 14.11
CA SER A 31 -10.57 -17.60 14.78
C SER A 31 -9.80 -17.64 16.08
N SER A 32 -10.07 -18.65 16.91
CA SER A 32 -9.34 -18.87 18.17
C SER A 32 -7.85 -19.13 17.96
N GLU A 33 -7.47 -19.88 16.92
CA GLU A 33 -6.04 -20.15 16.61
C GLU A 33 -5.29 -18.90 16.17
N ARG A 34 -5.96 -17.95 15.50
CA ARG A 34 -5.36 -16.69 15.06
C ARG A 34 -5.45 -15.57 16.10
N GLY A 35 -6.31 -15.72 17.11
CA GLY A 35 -6.57 -14.67 18.10
C GLY A 35 -7.48 -13.55 17.59
N ASP A 36 -8.38 -13.82 16.65
CA ASP A 36 -9.47 -12.92 16.26
C ASP A 36 -10.81 -13.28 16.92
N ASP A 37 -11.71 -12.31 17.04
CA ASP A 37 -13.04 -12.45 17.68
C ASP A 37 -14.17 -12.77 16.68
N LEU A 38 -13.87 -13.51 15.62
CA LEU A 38 -14.84 -13.82 14.57
C LEU A 38 -15.71 -15.04 14.95
N ASN A 39 -16.96 -14.77 15.30
CA ASN A 39 -17.97 -15.80 15.59
C ASN A 39 -19.17 -15.69 14.64
N VAL A 40 -19.57 -16.81 14.04
CA VAL A 40 -20.69 -16.89 13.08
C VAL A 40 -21.53 -18.11 13.39
N GLU A 41 -22.80 -17.91 13.70
CA GLU A 41 -23.74 -18.98 14.00
C GLU A 41 -24.03 -19.88 12.79
N SER A 42 -24.36 -21.14 13.05
CA SER A 42 -24.92 -22.02 12.01
C SER A 42 -26.24 -21.45 11.48
N ASP A 43 -26.61 -21.84 10.28
CA ASP A 43 -27.83 -21.42 9.58
C ASP A 43 -27.88 -19.95 9.12
N LYS A 44 -26.83 -19.16 9.37
CA LYS A 44 -26.65 -17.84 8.76
C LYS A 44 -26.30 -17.97 7.27
N ASN A 45 -26.77 -17.02 6.47
CA ASN A 45 -26.38 -16.90 5.08
C ASN A 45 -25.03 -16.19 4.98
N ILE A 46 -24.09 -16.77 4.23
CA ILE A 46 -22.78 -16.21 3.95
C ILE A 46 -22.55 -16.14 2.44
N LEU A 47 -21.72 -15.21 1.97
CA LEU A 47 -21.37 -15.15 0.55
C LEU A 47 -20.56 -16.38 0.15
N LYS A 48 -20.95 -17.06 -0.94
CA LYS A 48 -20.22 -18.22 -1.50
C LYS A 48 -18.76 -17.87 -1.83
N LYS A 49 -18.53 -16.63 -2.22
CA LYS A 49 -17.20 -16.03 -2.35
C LYS A 49 -17.25 -14.77 -1.51
N ILE A 50 -16.74 -14.82 -0.29
CA ILE A 50 -16.42 -13.57 0.38
C ILE A 50 -15.29 -12.99 -0.46
N LYS A 51 -15.58 -11.93 -1.24
CA LYS A 51 -14.55 -10.94 -1.53
C LYS A 51 -14.20 -10.34 -0.19
N VAL A 52 -13.39 -11.07 0.57
CA VAL A 52 -12.55 -10.47 1.59
C VAL A 52 -11.96 -9.30 0.83
N ASN A 53 -11.98 -8.11 1.42
CA ASN A 53 -10.96 -7.18 0.99
C ASN A 53 -9.68 -7.86 1.45
N THR A 54 -9.21 -8.81 0.64
CA THR A 54 -8.11 -9.69 0.94
C THR A 54 -7.02 -8.70 1.31
N PRO A 55 -6.24 -8.90 2.39
CA PRO A 55 -4.87 -8.47 2.26
C PRO A 55 -4.41 -9.16 0.99
N CYS A 56 -4.31 -8.37 -0.10
CA CYS A 56 -3.85 -8.81 -1.40
C CYS A 56 -2.70 -9.79 -1.19
N LEU A 57 -2.61 -10.84 -2.01
CA LEU A 57 -1.39 -11.63 -2.15
C LEU A 57 -0.17 -10.74 -1.87
N ARG A 58 0.84 -11.27 -1.17
CA ARG A 58 2.14 -10.60 -1.00
C ARG A 58 2.84 -10.21 -2.32
N SER A 59 2.18 -10.30 -3.47
CA SER A 59 2.41 -9.40 -4.59
C SER A 59 1.54 -8.13 -4.45
N LYS A 60 1.94 -7.20 -3.57
CA LYS A 60 1.96 -5.80 -4.04
C LYS A 60 2.77 -5.85 -5.34
N SER A 61 2.30 -5.27 -6.43
CA SER A 61 3.09 -5.15 -7.67
C SER A 61 4.55 -4.95 -7.30
N GLN A 62 5.43 -5.90 -7.66
CA GLN A 62 6.82 -5.85 -7.22
C GLN A 62 7.38 -4.51 -7.71
N PHE A 63 7.95 -3.74 -6.79
CA PHE A 63 8.56 -2.48 -7.15
C PHE A 63 9.72 -2.79 -8.10
N ASN A 64 9.56 -2.40 -9.37
CA ASN A 64 10.60 -2.47 -10.39
C ASN A 64 11.23 -1.09 -10.58
N PHE A 65 12.55 -0.98 -10.38
CA PHE A 65 13.33 0.24 -10.59
C PHE A 65 13.27 0.75 -12.04
N GLN A 66 13.09 -0.15 -13.01
CA GLN A 66 13.03 0.17 -14.43
C GLN A 66 11.67 0.69 -14.89
N ASP A 67 10.60 0.40 -14.13
CA ASP A 67 9.23 0.76 -14.50
C ASP A 67 8.58 1.75 -13.53
N HIS A 68 9.14 1.89 -12.32
CA HIS A 68 8.59 2.76 -11.28
C HIS A 68 9.60 3.82 -10.86
N CYS A 69 9.07 5.00 -10.54
CA CYS A 69 9.87 6.06 -9.94
C CYS A 69 10.31 5.64 -8.54
N PHE A 70 11.62 5.48 -8.32
CA PHE A 70 12.13 5.06 -7.01
C PHE A 70 11.86 6.05 -5.87
N LEU A 71 11.59 7.32 -6.19
CA LEU A 71 11.22 8.33 -5.20
C LEU A 71 9.76 8.18 -4.77
N CYS A 72 8.80 8.05 -5.68
CA CYS A 72 7.36 8.05 -5.31
C CYS A 72 6.66 6.69 -5.39
N GLY A 73 7.32 5.66 -5.93
CA GLY A 73 6.78 4.30 -6.07
C GLY A 73 5.77 4.13 -7.21
N ARG A 74 5.38 5.20 -7.91
CA ARG A 74 4.42 5.15 -9.01
C ARG A 74 5.10 4.88 -10.34
N GLU A 75 4.33 4.38 -11.30
CA GLU A 75 4.81 4.12 -12.66
C GLU A 75 5.56 5.32 -13.25
N ALA A 76 6.72 5.02 -13.80
CA ALA A 76 7.55 5.91 -14.58
C ALA A 76 7.12 5.84 -16.06
N THR A 77 5.80 5.91 -16.32
CA THR A 77 5.27 5.79 -17.69
C THR A 77 5.86 6.88 -18.58
N LYS A 78 6.41 6.50 -19.74
CA LYS A 78 6.85 7.44 -20.78
C LYS A 78 5.70 8.22 -21.44
N ASN A 79 4.44 7.92 -21.07
CA ASN A 79 3.28 8.60 -21.61
C ASN A 79 3.25 10.06 -21.12
N LYS A 80 3.35 10.98 -22.09
CA LYS A 80 3.52 12.44 -21.96
C LYS A 80 2.30 13.15 -21.32
N LYS A 81 1.84 12.73 -20.14
CA LYS A 81 1.02 13.62 -19.32
C LYS A 81 1.93 14.73 -18.81
N LYS A 82 1.55 15.97 -19.13
CA LYS A 82 2.30 17.21 -18.84
C LYS A 82 2.78 17.22 -17.38
N GLY A 83 4.10 17.30 -17.16
CA GLY A 83 4.71 17.36 -15.83
C GLY A 83 5.23 16.03 -15.24
N SER A 84 5.18 14.93 -15.99
CA SER A 84 5.73 13.62 -15.58
C SER A 84 6.98 13.26 -16.37
N GLU A 85 7.94 14.18 -16.50
CA GLU A 85 9.21 13.88 -17.16
C GLU A 85 9.98 12.85 -16.34
N VAL A 86 10.31 11.72 -16.97
CA VAL A 86 10.99 10.59 -16.35
C VAL A 86 12.44 10.59 -16.80
N PHE A 87 13.36 10.50 -15.85
CA PHE A 87 14.78 10.44 -16.09
C PHE A 87 15.39 9.19 -15.44
N PRO A 88 16.36 8.55 -16.10
CA PRO A 88 17.16 7.49 -15.49
C PRO A 88 18.21 8.07 -14.54
N VAL A 89 18.58 7.32 -13.51
CA VAL A 89 19.75 7.60 -12.70
C VAL A 89 21.00 7.29 -13.53
N ARG A 90 21.92 8.26 -13.62
CA ARG A 90 23.12 8.18 -14.46
C ARG A 90 24.42 8.13 -13.69
N THR A 91 24.40 8.46 -12.41
CA THR A 91 25.61 8.59 -11.60
C THR A 91 25.38 8.05 -10.19
N ASP A 92 26.43 7.50 -9.61
CA ASP A 92 26.56 7.13 -8.21
C ASP A 92 26.44 8.35 -7.28
N ASP A 93 27.00 9.49 -7.68
CA ASP A 93 26.84 10.78 -6.98
C ASP A 93 25.38 11.14 -6.71
N PHE A 94 24.47 10.75 -7.61
CA PHE A 94 23.05 11.01 -7.43
C PHE A 94 22.49 10.20 -6.27
N GLN A 95 22.88 8.93 -6.13
CA GLN A 95 22.48 8.07 -5.02
C GLN A 95 22.98 8.64 -3.69
N THR A 96 24.25 9.02 -3.60
CA THR A 96 24.85 9.60 -2.40
C THR A 96 24.09 10.86 -1.94
N ARG A 97 23.76 11.75 -2.87
CA ARG A 97 22.97 12.95 -2.57
C ARG A 97 21.55 12.63 -2.07
N ILE A 98 20.89 11.63 -2.64
CA ILE A 98 19.55 11.24 -2.18
C ILE A 98 19.60 10.62 -0.78
N ILE A 99 20.61 9.79 -0.49
CA ILE A 99 20.82 9.22 0.86
C ILE A 99 21.02 10.34 1.88
N GLN A 100 21.84 11.34 1.55
CA GLN A 100 22.03 12.50 2.43
C GLN A 100 20.71 13.22 2.72
N VAL A 101 19.90 13.50 1.69
CA VAL A 101 18.59 14.14 1.88
C VAL A 101 17.65 13.29 2.72
N CYS A 102 17.69 11.95 2.60
CA CYS A 102 16.89 11.08 3.46
C CYS A 102 17.27 11.25 4.94
N ASN A 103 18.56 11.32 5.23
CA ASN A 103 19.07 11.51 6.60
C ASN A 103 18.73 12.89 7.17
N GLU A 104 18.65 13.93 6.33
CA GLU A 104 18.31 15.30 6.75
C GLU A 104 16.81 15.52 6.97
N ARG A 105 15.94 14.81 6.23
CA ARG A 105 14.47 15.03 6.27
C ARG A 105 13.75 14.29 7.39
N ASP A 106 14.19 13.07 7.71
CA ASP A 106 13.60 12.20 8.74
C ASP A 106 12.04 12.11 8.69
N ASP A 107 11.48 11.87 7.49
CA ASP A 107 10.04 11.73 7.26
C ASP A 107 9.66 10.38 6.63
N GLU A 108 8.36 10.06 6.58
CA GLU A 108 7.86 8.81 5.98
C GLU A 108 8.30 8.63 4.53
N TRP A 109 8.49 9.73 3.79
CA TRP A 109 8.94 9.67 2.40
C TRP A 109 10.42 9.26 2.32
N ALA A 110 11.26 9.84 3.18
CA ALA A 110 12.66 9.47 3.32
C ALA A 110 12.83 8.01 3.77
N SER A 111 12.04 7.57 4.75
CA SER A 111 12.08 6.19 5.26
C SER A 111 11.75 5.15 4.17
N GLU A 112 10.71 5.40 3.38
CA GLU A 112 10.34 4.53 2.26
C GLU A 112 11.44 4.49 1.18
N ILE A 113 12.03 5.64 0.84
CA ILE A 113 13.14 5.70 -0.13
C ILE A 113 14.35 4.94 0.40
N GLN A 114 14.72 5.11 1.67
CA GLN A 114 15.82 4.35 2.29
C GLN A 114 15.60 2.84 2.19
N GLY A 115 14.38 2.36 2.48
CA GLY A 115 14.04 0.93 2.33
C GLY A 115 14.26 0.42 0.91
N ARG A 116 13.93 1.21 -0.12
CA ARG A 116 14.22 0.86 -1.52
C ARG A 116 15.72 0.89 -1.81
N LEU A 117 16.44 1.91 -1.35
CA LEU A 117 17.89 2.01 -1.58
C LEU A 117 18.66 0.88 -0.89
N GLN A 118 18.21 0.41 0.27
CA GLN A 118 18.82 -0.73 0.96
C GLN A 118 18.59 -2.08 0.24
N SER A 119 17.61 -2.15 -0.66
CA SER A 119 17.32 -3.38 -1.42
C SER A 119 18.25 -3.60 -2.62
N ILE A 120 19.08 -2.62 -2.98
CA ILE A 120 20.01 -2.66 -4.11
C ILE A 120 21.36 -2.06 -3.72
N SER A 121 22.42 -2.43 -4.43
CA SER A 121 23.74 -1.82 -4.21
C SER A 121 23.87 -0.47 -4.91
N ASP A 122 23.40 -0.38 -6.16
CA ASP A 122 23.64 0.76 -7.03
C ASP A 122 22.40 1.07 -7.91
N LEU A 123 21.92 2.32 -7.84
CA LEU A 123 20.76 2.79 -8.60
C LEU A 123 21.03 2.86 -10.10
N HIS A 124 22.26 3.18 -10.51
CA HIS A 124 22.60 3.32 -11.92
C HIS A 124 22.60 1.95 -12.61
N ALA A 125 23.19 0.93 -11.98
CA ALA A 125 23.22 -0.46 -12.41
C ALA A 125 21.82 -1.12 -12.38
N ALA A 126 20.92 -0.65 -11.51
CA ALA A 126 19.53 -1.09 -11.48
C ALA A 126 18.64 -0.42 -12.56
N ASP A 127 19.22 0.41 -13.43
CA ASP A 127 18.50 1.22 -14.43
C ASP A 127 17.33 2.03 -13.80
N ALA A 128 17.55 2.54 -12.59
CA ALA A 128 16.50 3.17 -11.82
C ALA A 128 15.94 4.43 -12.48
N LEU A 129 14.63 4.59 -12.47
CA LEU A 129 13.93 5.76 -13.00
C LEU A 129 13.39 6.68 -11.91
N TYR A 130 13.26 7.96 -12.21
CA TYR A 130 12.58 8.93 -11.35
C TYR A 130 11.82 10.00 -12.14
N HIS A 131 10.72 10.51 -11.59
CA HIS A 131 10.10 11.72 -12.11
C HIS A 131 10.93 12.94 -11.71
N GLN A 132 11.23 13.84 -12.65
CA GLN A 132 11.95 15.10 -12.38
C GLN A 132 11.31 15.88 -11.23
N ALA A 133 9.98 16.01 -11.26
CA ALA A 133 9.21 16.69 -10.21
C ALA A 133 9.41 16.04 -8.84
N CYS A 134 9.45 14.71 -8.76
CA CYS A 134 9.72 13.99 -7.52
C CYS A 134 11.13 14.32 -7.00
N SER A 135 12.13 14.36 -7.88
CA SER A 135 13.51 14.69 -7.49
C SER A 135 13.66 16.13 -6.99
N VAL A 136 13.01 17.09 -7.65
CA VAL A 136 13.04 18.51 -7.21
C VAL A 136 12.31 18.66 -5.88
N ASN A 137 11.10 18.11 -5.74
CA ASN A 137 10.30 18.21 -4.52
C ASN A 137 11.01 17.52 -3.33
N PHE A 138 11.60 16.36 -3.57
CA PHE A 138 12.30 15.61 -2.53
C PHE A 138 13.51 16.40 -2.00
N ARG A 139 14.35 16.93 -2.90
CA ARG A 139 15.55 17.71 -2.53
C ARG A 139 15.26 19.07 -1.91
N THR A 140 14.13 19.69 -2.25
CA THR A 140 13.78 21.05 -1.76
C THR A 140 12.89 21.05 -0.52
N ASN A 141 12.64 19.89 0.07
CA ASN A 141 11.72 19.73 1.20
C ASN A 141 10.28 20.22 0.95
N LYS A 142 9.79 20.10 -0.29
CA LYS A 142 8.47 20.58 -0.71
C LYS A 142 7.57 19.44 -1.15
N LYS A 143 6.25 19.60 -0.96
CA LYS A 143 5.18 18.77 -1.55
C LYS A 143 5.39 17.26 -1.36
N ILE A 144 5.32 16.81 -0.12
CA ILE A 144 5.27 15.38 0.21
C ILE A 144 4.10 14.75 -0.57
N PRO A 145 4.33 13.68 -1.37
CA PRO A 145 3.25 13.00 -2.07
C PRO A 145 2.16 12.56 -1.10
N LEU A 146 0.89 12.64 -1.49
CA LEU A 146 -0.25 12.24 -0.63
C LEU A 146 -0.09 10.86 0.00
N ALA A 147 0.57 9.93 -0.70
CA ALA A 147 0.86 8.58 -0.21
C ALA A 147 1.76 8.54 1.04
N PHE A 148 2.52 9.61 1.31
CA PHE A 148 3.44 9.77 2.43
C PHE A 148 3.07 10.99 3.30
N SER A 149 1.92 11.60 3.03
CA SER A 149 1.46 12.72 3.85
C SER A 149 1.05 12.17 5.21
N PRO A 150 1.51 12.76 6.33
CA PRO A 150 1.05 12.33 7.64
C PRO A 150 -0.47 12.47 7.70
N ALA A 151 -1.15 11.43 8.18
CA ALA A 151 -2.60 11.45 8.31
C ALA A 151 -3.02 12.68 9.13
N PRO A 152 -4.10 13.39 8.74
CA PRO A 152 -4.57 14.51 9.54
C PRO A 152 -4.92 14.00 10.93
N LYS A 153 -4.19 14.47 11.96
CA LYS A 153 -4.51 14.19 13.36
C LYS A 153 -5.94 14.67 13.60
N LYS A 154 -6.89 13.75 13.79
CA LYS A 154 -8.27 14.11 14.17
C LYS A 154 -8.18 14.96 15.43
N ARG A 155 -8.47 16.27 15.33
CA ARG A 155 -8.65 17.12 16.51
C ARG A 155 -9.73 16.46 17.35
N LYS A 156 -9.38 16.01 18.57
CA LYS A 156 -10.40 15.64 19.57
C LYS A 156 -11.23 16.90 19.78
N GLN A 157 -12.49 16.89 19.33
CA GLN A 157 -13.45 17.90 19.75
C GLN A 157 -13.62 17.71 21.26
N LEU A 158 -13.01 18.59 22.05
CA LEU A 158 -13.48 18.84 23.41
C LEU A 158 -14.79 19.61 23.24
N TRP A 159 -15.92 18.95 23.50
CA TRP A 159 -17.18 19.62 23.69
C TRP A 159 -17.12 20.25 25.09
N GLY A 160 -17.28 21.57 25.14
CA GLY A 160 -17.58 22.34 26.35
C GLY A 160 -19.07 22.58 26.46
#